data_AF-A0A3S0D4U2-F1
#
_entry.id   AF-A0A3S0D4U2-F1
#
_cell.length_a   1.000
_cell.length_b   1.000
_cell.length_c   1.000
_cell.angle_alpha   90.00
_cell.angle_beta   90.00
_cell.angle_gamma   90.00
#
_symmetry.space_group_name_H-M   'P 1'
#
loop_
_entity.id
_entity.type
_entity.pdbx_description
1 polymer ?
#
loop_
_entity_poly.entity_id
_entity_poly.type
_entity_poly.pdbx_seq_one_letter_code
_entity_poly.pdbx_strand_id
1 'polypeptide(L)'
;MGFEVVYIYHEKIDGGYDKEETKTFKKKVGDPFEEVPMEKLAASIMSQLARRDIWIIDAEVFELTKKQISFKETKGGLILKNKKYSFEGSVDSSFIVAQEVEEKTQKQQEVVPTHQLIKKQEESQQISEQSLPKKPVGWITFLPELTQLQSASRYKLTREKNYAVYKRRFKPSGIGEEYTIEDDIGRIITVSDDYFVPANINLVADKELNFTKKQEVPSDNLLFWSSEEDLDVPDIRKAT
;
A
#
# COMPACT_ATOMS: atom_id res chain seq x y z
N MET A 1 -11.85 -9.09 0.30
CA MET A 1 -10.64 -9.82 0.69
C MET A 1 -11.03 -10.99 1.59
N GLY A 2 -10.42 -12.16 1.38
CA GLY A 2 -10.52 -13.29 2.31
C GLY A 2 -9.44 -13.19 3.40
N PHE A 3 -9.58 -13.98 4.46
CA PHE A 3 -8.62 -13.98 5.58
C PHE A 3 -8.15 -15.38 5.91
N GLU A 4 -6.90 -15.49 6.36
CA GLU A 4 -6.35 -16.68 7.00
C GLU A 4 -6.03 -16.35 8.44
N VAL A 5 -6.65 -17.05 9.38
CA VAL A 5 -6.42 -16.86 10.82
C VAL A 5 -5.64 -18.05 11.35
N VAL A 6 -4.53 -17.76 12.01
CA VAL A 6 -3.68 -18.75 12.68
C VAL A 6 -3.89 -18.61 14.19
N TYR A 7 -4.48 -19.62 14.81
CA TYR A 7 -4.72 -19.68 16.25
C TYR A 7 -3.59 -20.43 16.91
N ILE A 8 -3.03 -19.84 17.97
CA ILE A 8 -2.09 -20.48 18.89
C ILE A 8 -2.86 -20.85 20.13
N TYR A 9 -2.90 -22.13 20.48
CA TYR A 9 -3.74 -22.62 21.57
C TYR A 9 -3.10 -23.77 22.35
N HIS A 10 -3.60 -23.95 23.57
CA HIS A 10 -3.38 -25.10 24.43
C HIS A 10 -4.57 -26.06 24.32
N GLU A 11 -4.29 -27.34 24.19
CA GLU A 11 -5.33 -28.37 24.15
C GLU A 11 -5.82 -28.71 25.56
N LYS A 12 -7.10 -29.09 25.66
CA LYS A 12 -7.67 -29.55 26.92
C LYS A 12 -7.20 -30.97 27.23
N ILE A 13 -6.66 -31.15 28.43
CA ILE A 13 -6.31 -32.46 29.01
C ILE A 13 -7.29 -32.74 30.17
N ASP A 14 -7.44 -34.01 30.55
CA ASP A 14 -8.21 -34.41 31.73
C ASP A 14 -7.71 -33.68 32.99
N GLY A 15 -8.45 -32.64 33.39
CA GLY A 15 -8.17 -31.79 34.54
C GLY A 15 -7.82 -30.34 34.24
N GLY A 16 -7.60 -29.95 32.98
CA GLY A 16 -7.25 -28.56 32.65
C GLY A 16 -6.81 -28.34 31.20
N TYR A 17 -5.88 -27.40 31.01
CA TYR A 17 -5.25 -27.13 29.71
C TYR A 17 -3.76 -27.40 29.81
N ASP A 18 -3.19 -27.96 28.76
CA ASP A 18 -1.75 -28.18 28.66
C ASP A 18 -1.04 -26.85 28.42
N LYS A 19 -0.50 -26.23 29.48
CA LYS A 19 0.19 -24.94 29.36
C LYS A 19 1.64 -25.06 28.88
N GLU A 20 2.16 -26.28 28.72
CA GLU A 20 3.54 -26.51 28.32
C GLU A 20 3.66 -26.61 26.79
N GLU A 21 2.71 -27.29 26.14
CA GLU A 21 2.70 -27.43 24.69
C GLU A 21 1.75 -26.41 24.02
N THR A 22 2.26 -25.68 23.04
CA THR A 22 1.46 -24.79 22.19
C THR A 22 1.25 -25.42 20.83
N LYS A 23 -0.01 -25.50 20.40
CA LYS A 23 -0.39 -26.00 19.08
C LYS A 23 -0.89 -24.86 18.21
N THR A 24 -0.70 -25.00 16.91
CA THR A 24 -1.16 -24.02 15.93
C THR A 24 -2.23 -24.61 15.03
N PHE A 25 -3.27 -23.81 14.75
CA PHE A 25 -4.37 -24.20 13.87
C PHE A 25 -4.67 -23.08 12.88
N LYS A 26 -4.76 -23.41 11.60
CA LYS A 26 -5.05 -22.44 10.53
C LYS A 26 -6.48 -22.59 10.06
N LYS A 27 -7.19 -21.47 9.97
CA LYS A 27 -8.57 -21.41 9.47
C LYS A 27 -8.69 -20.32 8.41
N LYS A 28 -9.20 -20.71 7.24
CA LYS A 28 -9.54 -19.75 6.19
C LYS A 28 -10.97 -19.25 6.40
N VAL A 29 -11.15 -17.94 6.28
CA VAL A 29 -12.44 -17.27 6.42
C VAL A 29 -12.74 -16.55 5.11
N GLY A 30 -13.68 -17.14 4.35
CA GLY A 30 -14.08 -16.71 3.03
C GLY A 30 -13.04 -16.98 1.94
N ASP A 31 -13.36 -16.54 0.74
CA ASP A 31 -12.52 -16.74 -0.44
C ASP A 31 -11.61 -15.54 -0.72
N PRO A 32 -10.42 -15.74 -1.33
CA PRO A 32 -9.55 -14.64 -1.75
C PRO A 32 -10.21 -13.66 -2.75
N PHE A 33 -11.32 -14.07 -3.38
CA PHE A 33 -12.06 -13.29 -4.38
C PHE A 33 -13.31 -12.62 -3.82
N GLU A 34 -13.73 -12.97 -2.60
CA GLU A 34 -14.92 -12.42 -1.96
C GLU A 34 -14.52 -11.28 -1.03
N GLU A 35 -15.38 -10.26 -0.94
CA GLU A 35 -15.26 -9.24 0.09
C GLU A 35 -15.93 -9.70 1.38
N VAL A 36 -15.12 -10.25 2.28
CA VAL A 36 -15.60 -10.69 3.59
C VAL A 36 -15.69 -9.48 4.52
N PRO A 37 -16.88 -9.14 5.06
CA PRO A 37 -17.00 -8.08 6.03
C PRO A 37 -16.30 -8.44 7.34
N MET A 38 -15.72 -7.45 8.02
CA MET A 38 -14.95 -7.64 9.25
C MET A 38 -15.78 -8.29 10.36
N GLU A 39 -17.09 -8.08 10.38
CA GLU A 39 -18.03 -8.71 11.31
C GLU A 39 -18.05 -10.24 11.18
N LYS A 40 -17.99 -10.75 9.95
CA LYS A 40 -17.97 -12.20 9.67
C LYS A 40 -16.64 -12.82 10.08
N LEU A 41 -15.53 -12.08 9.92
CA LEU A 41 -14.23 -12.46 10.45
C LEU A 41 -14.24 -12.51 11.98
N ALA A 42 -14.71 -11.44 12.64
CA ALA A 42 -14.81 -11.36 14.09
C ALA A 42 -15.69 -12.47 14.66
N ALA A 43 -16.84 -12.75 14.04
CA ALA A 43 -17.72 -13.86 14.42
C ALA A 43 -17.00 -15.22 14.33
N SER A 44 -16.20 -15.43 13.28
CA SER A 44 -15.41 -16.66 13.13
C SER A 44 -14.34 -16.80 14.22
N ILE A 45 -13.67 -15.71 14.60
CA ILE A 45 -12.67 -15.69 15.69
C ILE A 45 -13.34 -15.93 17.04
N MET A 46 -14.41 -15.19 17.34
CA MET A 46 -15.18 -15.34 18.58
C MET A 46 -15.74 -16.75 18.73
N SER A 47 -16.18 -17.38 17.64
CA SER A 47 -16.61 -18.78 17.64
C SER A 47 -15.49 -19.73 18.07
N GLN A 48 -14.23 -19.46 17.71
CA GLN A 48 -13.10 -20.27 18.19
C GLN A 48 -12.72 -19.94 19.63
N LEU A 49 -12.77 -18.67 20.04
CA LEU A 49 -12.53 -18.26 21.44
C LEU A 49 -13.55 -18.85 22.42
N ALA A 50 -14.79 -19.06 21.99
CA ALA A 50 -15.85 -19.61 22.82
C ALA A 50 -15.74 -21.14 23.04
N ARG A 51 -14.81 -21.81 22.35
CA ARG A 51 -14.61 -23.25 22.48
C ARG A 51 -14.04 -23.60 23.85
N ARG A 52 -14.55 -24.69 24.45
CA ARG A 52 -14.11 -25.16 25.78
C ARG A 52 -12.98 -26.18 25.71
N ASP A 53 -12.78 -26.79 24.55
CA ASP A 53 -11.80 -27.84 24.28
C ASP A 53 -10.40 -27.28 23.95
N ILE A 54 -10.31 -25.99 23.64
CA ILE A 54 -9.04 -25.31 23.37
C ILE A 54 -8.97 -24.01 24.17
N TRP A 55 -7.78 -23.67 24.63
CA TRP A 55 -7.49 -22.37 25.23
C TRP A 55 -6.62 -21.58 24.27
N ILE A 56 -7.20 -20.59 23.61
CA ILE A 56 -6.47 -19.77 22.64
C ILE A 56 -5.65 -18.71 23.40
N ILE A 57 -4.37 -18.65 23.10
CA ILE A 57 -3.41 -17.68 23.64
C ILE A 57 -3.40 -16.45 22.75
N ASP A 58 -3.30 -16.68 21.44
CA ASP A 58 -3.18 -15.63 20.44
C ASP A 58 -3.81 -16.07 19.10
N ALA A 59 -4.18 -15.08 18.29
CA ALA A 59 -4.74 -15.27 16.96
C ALA A 59 -4.12 -14.27 15.99
N GLU A 60 -3.29 -14.76 15.08
CA GLU A 60 -2.72 -13.96 13.99
C GLU A 60 -3.67 -13.96 12.79
N VAL A 61 -3.99 -12.78 12.27
CA VAL A 61 -4.88 -12.62 11.12
C VAL A 61 -4.07 -12.14 9.92
N PHE A 62 -4.09 -12.91 8.84
CA PHE A 62 -3.47 -12.59 7.57
C PHE A 62 -4.53 -12.28 6.52
N GLU A 63 -4.35 -11.19 5.80
CA GLU A 63 -5.17 -10.87 4.64
C GLU A 63 -4.74 -11.72 3.44
N LEU A 64 -5.66 -12.52 2.89
CA LEU A 64 -5.43 -13.28 1.66
C LEU A 64 -5.60 -12.35 0.46
N THR A 65 -4.51 -11.69 0.07
CA THR A 65 -4.46 -10.88 -1.14
C THR A 65 -4.03 -11.70 -2.36
N LYS A 66 -4.76 -11.53 -3.47
CA LYS A 66 -4.42 -12.17 -4.76
C LYS A 66 -3.16 -11.52 -5.35
N LYS A 67 -2.00 -12.15 -5.18
CA LYS A 67 -0.79 -11.79 -5.91
C LYS A 67 -0.73 -12.55 -7.24
N GLN A 68 -0.94 -11.84 -8.36
CA GLN A 68 -0.73 -12.42 -9.68
C GLN A 68 0.73 -12.83 -9.86
N ILE A 69 0.94 -14.06 -10.30
CA ILE A 69 2.27 -14.62 -10.54
C ILE A 69 2.47 -14.71 -12.06
N SER A 70 3.65 -14.33 -12.54
CA SER A 70 3.98 -14.49 -13.95
C SER A 70 4.11 -15.98 -14.28
N PHE A 71 3.38 -16.41 -15.29
CA PHE A 71 3.44 -17.74 -15.86
C PHE A 71 3.90 -17.64 -17.31
N LYS A 72 4.93 -18.40 -17.67
CA LYS A 72 5.38 -18.55 -19.06
C LYS A 72 5.71 -20.01 -19.34
N GLU A 73 5.02 -20.59 -20.30
CA GLU A 73 5.28 -21.95 -20.77
C GLU A 73 6.53 -21.98 -21.66
N THR A 74 7.31 -23.06 -21.57
CA THR A 74 8.51 -23.30 -22.39
C THR A 74 8.50 -24.73 -22.93
N LYS A 75 9.23 -25.01 -24.01
CA LYS A 75 9.24 -26.30 -24.74
C LYS A 75 9.73 -27.54 -23.94
N GLY A 76 9.88 -27.44 -22.63
CA GLY A 76 10.28 -28.55 -21.74
C GLY A 76 10.00 -28.26 -20.27
N GLY A 77 9.13 -27.29 -19.97
CA GLY A 77 8.91 -26.82 -18.61
C GLY A 77 8.05 -25.57 -18.52
N LEU A 78 7.98 -25.00 -17.33
CA LEU A 78 7.24 -23.76 -17.05
C LEU A 78 8.11 -22.80 -16.24
N ILE A 79 7.90 -21.51 -16.43
CA ILE A 79 8.53 -20.45 -15.63
C ILE A 79 7.45 -19.82 -14.76
N LEU A 80 7.64 -19.89 -13.44
CA LEU A 80 6.80 -19.24 -12.44
C LEU A 80 7.66 -18.27 -11.62
N LYS A 81 7.27 -17.00 -11.54
CA LYS A 81 8.01 -15.97 -10.78
C LYS A 81 9.52 -15.98 -11.05
N ASN A 82 9.90 -16.05 -12.33
CA ASN A 82 11.30 -16.11 -12.79
C ASN A 82 12.09 -17.36 -12.38
N LYS A 83 11.43 -18.39 -11.83
CA LYS A 83 12.02 -19.71 -11.60
C LYS A 83 11.56 -20.66 -12.70
N LYS A 84 12.52 -21.31 -13.36
CA LYS A 84 12.26 -22.32 -14.39
C LYS A 84 12.14 -23.69 -13.73
N TYR A 85 11.05 -24.39 -14.07
CA TYR A 85 10.74 -25.73 -13.64
C TYR A 85 10.73 -26.62 -14.88
N SER A 86 11.52 -27.69 -14.89
CA SER A 86 11.61 -28.64 -16.02
C SER A 86 10.85 -29.93 -15.69
N PHE A 87 10.31 -30.60 -16.72
CA PHE A 87 9.53 -31.84 -16.56
C PHE A 87 10.38 -33.12 -16.34
N GLU A 88 11.71 -33.06 -16.45
CA GLU A 88 12.61 -34.21 -16.31
C GLU A 88 12.89 -34.65 -14.85
N GLY A 89 11.98 -34.34 -13.91
CA GLY A 89 12.05 -34.83 -12.53
C GLY A 89 11.41 -36.22 -12.41
N SER A 90 12.06 -37.14 -11.67
CA SER A 90 11.46 -38.45 -11.35
C SER A 90 10.18 -38.28 -10.51
N VAL A 91 9.38 -39.35 -10.50
CA VAL A 91 7.97 -39.48 -10.11
C VAL A 91 7.61 -38.96 -8.70
N ASP A 92 8.58 -38.53 -7.89
CA ASP A 92 8.39 -38.03 -6.53
C ASP A 92 8.67 -36.52 -6.42
N SER A 93 7.67 -35.71 -6.79
CA SER A 93 7.44 -34.34 -6.27
C SER A 93 8.67 -33.43 -6.08
N SER A 94 9.63 -33.45 -7.00
CA SER A 94 10.85 -32.66 -6.91
C SER A 94 11.19 -32.08 -8.29
N PHE A 95 10.46 -31.05 -8.73
CA PHE A 95 10.87 -30.29 -9.91
C PHE A 95 12.21 -29.62 -9.61
N ILE A 96 13.26 -29.97 -10.38
CA ILE A 96 14.59 -29.39 -10.23
C ILE A 96 14.50 -27.89 -10.55
N VAL A 97 14.87 -27.04 -9.57
CA VAL A 97 15.09 -25.61 -9.80
C VAL A 97 16.36 -25.49 -10.63
N ALA A 98 16.20 -25.48 -11.96
CA ALA A 98 17.31 -25.29 -12.86
C ALA A 98 17.72 -23.81 -12.87
N GLN A 99 18.74 -23.51 -12.06
CA GLN A 99 19.73 -22.45 -12.22
C GLN A 99 19.22 -20.99 -12.23
N GLU A 100 19.71 -20.19 -11.28
CA GLU A 100 19.68 -18.73 -11.37
C GLU A 100 20.42 -18.29 -12.64
N VAL A 101 19.74 -17.57 -13.53
CA VAL A 101 20.39 -16.88 -14.63
C VAL A 101 21.02 -15.60 -14.05
N GLU A 102 22.26 -15.70 -13.61
CA GLU A 102 23.13 -14.54 -13.43
C GLU A 102 23.43 -13.92 -14.80
N GLU A 103 22.82 -12.78 -15.10
CA GLU A 103 23.34 -11.90 -16.15
C GLU A 103 24.63 -11.24 -15.65
N LYS A 104 25.77 -11.85 -16.02
CA LYS A 104 27.10 -11.26 -15.88
C LYS A 104 27.21 -10.03 -16.79
N THR A 105 27.27 -8.84 -16.21
CA THR A 105 27.85 -7.66 -16.88
C THR A 105 29.24 -7.40 -16.29
N GLN A 106 30.27 -7.57 -17.12
CA GLN A 106 31.68 -7.44 -16.77
C GLN A 106 32.03 -5.99 -16.40
N LYS A 107 32.70 -5.79 -15.26
CA LYS A 107 33.46 -4.57 -14.95
C LYS A 107 34.95 -4.92 -14.88
N GLN A 108 35.75 -4.25 -15.70
CA GLN A 108 37.21 -4.31 -15.63
C GLN A 108 37.71 -3.52 -14.41
N GLN A 109 38.69 -4.10 -13.75
CA GLN A 109 39.44 -3.56 -12.61
C GLN A 109 40.62 -2.74 -13.11
N GLU A 110 40.96 -1.65 -12.43
CA GLU A 110 42.33 -1.15 -12.39
C GLU A 110 42.68 -0.64 -10.98
N VAL A 111 43.98 -0.63 -10.70
CA VAL A 111 44.67 -0.89 -9.42
C VAL A 111 44.90 0.40 -8.57
N VAL A 112 44.97 0.21 -7.24
CA VAL A 112 45.27 1.16 -6.11
C VAL A 112 46.73 1.71 -6.13
N PRO A 113 47.17 2.77 -5.38
CA PRO A 113 47.30 2.82 -3.88
C PRO A 113 47.18 4.23 -3.19
N THR A 114 46.57 4.41 -2.00
CA THR A 114 47.07 4.44 -0.59
C THR A 114 47.56 5.81 0.01
N HIS A 115 47.10 6.10 1.25
CA HIS A 115 47.48 7.09 2.31
C HIS A 115 46.79 8.48 2.26
N GLN A 116 46.33 9.17 3.32
CA GLN A 116 46.46 9.06 4.79
C GLN A 116 45.47 10.04 5.51
N LEU A 117 45.15 9.74 6.78
CA LEU A 117 44.86 10.63 7.93
C LEU A 117 43.74 11.71 7.94
N ILE A 118 42.74 11.45 8.80
CA ILE A 118 42.07 12.32 9.80
C ILE A 118 41.78 13.79 9.43
N LYS A 119 40.49 14.11 9.27
CA LYS A 119 39.87 15.30 9.88
C LYS A 119 38.37 15.10 10.13
N LYS A 120 37.97 15.55 11.31
CA LYS A 120 36.62 15.57 11.88
C LYS A 120 35.94 16.87 11.46
N GLN A 121 34.67 16.76 11.07
CA GLN A 121 33.54 17.71 11.09
C GLN A 121 32.84 17.93 9.75
N GLU A 122 31.53 17.63 9.82
CA GLU A 122 30.38 18.26 9.16
C GLU A 122 30.49 18.48 7.65
N GLU A 123 29.75 17.66 6.88
CA GLU A 123 29.04 18.14 5.68
C GLU A 123 28.12 17.07 5.06
N SER A 124 26.94 17.54 4.67
CA SER A 124 26.30 17.29 3.37
C SER A 124 26.04 15.85 2.94
N GLN A 125 24.74 15.52 2.94
CA GLN A 125 24.14 14.39 2.25
C GLN A 125 24.62 14.32 0.78
N GLN A 126 25.62 13.49 0.51
CA GLN A 126 26.00 13.12 -0.84
C GLN A 126 25.04 12.04 -1.35
N ILE A 127 24.33 12.44 -2.40
CA ILE A 127 23.43 11.63 -3.21
C ILE A 127 24.26 10.54 -3.86
N SER A 128 24.12 9.30 -3.38
CA SER A 128 24.49 8.14 -4.18
C SER A 128 23.47 8.02 -5.33
N GLU A 129 23.97 7.95 -6.57
CA GLU A 129 23.20 7.61 -7.77
C GLU A 129 22.62 6.20 -7.62
N GLN A 130 21.58 6.07 -6.80
CA GLN A 130 20.74 4.89 -6.80
C GLN A 130 19.79 5.03 -7.97
N SER A 131 20.09 4.33 -9.06
CA SER A 131 19.16 4.17 -10.18
C SER A 131 17.79 3.75 -9.63
N LEU A 132 16.80 4.62 -9.86
CA LEU A 132 15.45 4.37 -9.38
C LEU A 132 14.85 3.16 -10.12
N PRO A 133 13.97 2.39 -9.47
CA PRO A 133 13.16 1.41 -10.20
C PRO A 133 12.38 2.13 -11.30
N LYS A 134 12.41 1.58 -12.53
CA LYS A 134 11.78 2.18 -13.73
C LYS A 134 10.26 2.38 -13.63
N LYS A 135 9.60 1.88 -12.58
CA LYS A 135 8.15 1.96 -12.40
C LYS A 135 7.82 2.67 -11.09
N PRO A 136 6.98 3.71 -11.11
CA PRO A 136 6.52 4.36 -9.89
C PRO A 136 5.59 3.45 -9.09
N VAL A 137 5.73 3.46 -7.77
CA VAL A 137 4.90 2.75 -6.79
C VAL A 137 3.51 3.41 -6.68
N GLY A 138 3.44 4.72 -6.84
CA GLY A 138 2.19 5.47 -6.79
C GLY A 138 2.40 6.95 -7.08
N TRP A 139 1.33 7.72 -6.96
CA TRP A 139 1.32 9.17 -7.18
C TRP A 139 0.87 9.88 -5.91
N ILE A 140 1.53 10.98 -5.60
CA ILE A 140 1.20 11.86 -4.46
C ILE A 140 1.15 13.31 -4.95
N THR A 141 0.27 14.10 -4.36
CA THR A 141 0.11 15.52 -4.65
C THR A 141 0.82 16.33 -3.56
N PHE A 142 1.68 17.27 -3.95
CA PHE A 142 2.38 18.13 -3.00
C PHE A 142 1.46 19.25 -2.50
N LEU A 143 0.98 19.12 -1.28
CA LEU A 143 0.05 20.07 -0.66
C LEU A 143 0.43 20.31 0.81
N PRO A 144 1.56 21.01 1.07
CA PRO A 144 2.00 21.27 2.43
C PRO A 144 1.03 22.21 3.18
N GLU A 145 0.84 21.96 4.47
CA GLU A 145 0.11 22.87 5.36
C GLU A 145 0.85 24.21 5.55
N LEU A 146 0.12 25.28 5.91
CA LEU A 146 0.71 26.62 6.07
C LEU A 146 1.86 26.66 7.07
N THR A 147 1.77 25.88 8.14
CA THR A 147 2.80 25.75 9.19
C THR A 147 4.08 25.10 8.66
N GLN A 148 3.96 24.27 7.62
CA GLN A 148 5.01 23.44 7.06
C GLN A 148 5.66 24.05 5.82
N LEU A 149 5.11 25.12 5.26
CA LEU A 149 5.60 25.80 4.05
C LEU A 149 7.08 26.20 4.11
N GLN A 150 7.57 26.65 5.28
CA GLN A 150 8.97 27.05 5.43
C GLN A 150 9.93 25.85 5.26
N SER A 151 9.60 24.72 5.87
CA SER A 151 10.38 23.48 5.75
C SER A 151 10.27 22.89 4.34
N ALA A 152 9.08 22.95 3.76
CA ALA A 152 8.79 22.44 2.43
C ALA A 152 9.48 23.23 1.31
N SER A 153 9.72 24.54 1.51
CA SER A 153 10.41 25.42 0.54
C SER A 153 11.85 25.03 0.22
N ARG A 154 12.44 24.15 1.02
CA ARG A 154 13.77 23.56 0.78
C ARG A 154 13.78 22.64 -0.43
N TYR A 155 12.63 22.03 -0.73
CA TYR A 155 12.43 21.18 -1.90
C TYR A 155 11.88 22.04 -3.05
N LYS A 156 12.32 21.81 -4.29
CA LYS A 156 11.91 22.60 -5.46
C LYS A 156 10.62 22.08 -6.06
N LEU A 157 9.67 21.72 -5.19
CA LEU A 157 8.39 21.14 -5.56
C LEU A 157 7.35 22.24 -5.77
N THR A 158 6.61 22.13 -6.87
CA THR A 158 5.46 22.97 -7.19
C THR A 158 4.23 22.49 -6.42
N ARG A 159 3.53 23.42 -5.75
CA ARG A 159 2.27 23.14 -5.04
C ARG A 159 1.21 22.58 -6.00
N GLU A 160 0.41 21.65 -5.52
CA GLU A 160 -0.68 20.96 -6.24
C GLU A 160 -0.20 20.08 -7.41
N LYS A 161 1.11 19.95 -7.63
CA LYS A 161 1.66 19.05 -8.63
C LYS A 161 1.71 17.62 -8.12
N ASN A 162 1.43 16.68 -9.03
CA ASN A 162 1.53 15.25 -8.78
C ASN A 162 2.96 14.77 -9.03
N TYR A 163 3.52 14.08 -8.05
CA TYR A 163 4.85 13.50 -8.08
C TYR A 163 4.77 11.98 -8.03
N ALA A 164 5.65 11.35 -8.81
CA ALA A 164 5.80 9.91 -8.85
C ALA A 164 6.64 9.43 -7.65
N VAL A 165 6.11 8.47 -6.90
CA VAL A 165 6.80 7.86 -5.75
C VAL A 165 7.52 6.61 -6.21
N TYR A 166 8.83 6.56 -6.03
CA TYR A 166 9.63 5.41 -6.45
C TYR A 166 9.94 4.43 -5.31
N LYS A 167 10.02 4.92 -4.07
CA LYS A 167 10.21 4.10 -2.86
C LYS A 167 9.43 4.73 -1.70
N ARG A 168 8.85 3.87 -0.86
CA ARG A 168 8.27 4.23 0.43
C ARG A 168 9.07 3.56 1.53
N ARG A 169 9.44 4.31 2.56
CA ARG A 169 10.12 3.79 3.75
C ARG A 169 9.39 4.28 4.99
N PHE A 170 9.30 3.43 6.01
CA PHE A 170 8.82 3.87 7.32
C PHE A 170 9.93 4.63 8.03
N LYS A 171 9.60 5.77 8.66
CA LYS A 171 10.55 6.51 9.50
C LYS A 171 11.04 5.58 10.62
N PRO A 172 12.32 5.65 11.04
CA PRO A 172 12.84 4.83 12.13
C PRO A 172 12.13 5.07 13.48
N SER A 173 11.44 6.21 13.61
CA SER A 173 10.59 6.55 14.76
C SER A 173 9.25 5.79 14.80
N GLY A 174 8.90 5.02 13.76
CA GLY A 174 7.66 4.24 13.69
C GLY A 174 6.39 5.03 13.34
N ILE A 175 6.45 6.37 13.29
CA ILE A 175 5.32 7.24 12.98
C ILE A 175 5.63 7.98 11.67
N GLY A 176 4.88 7.68 10.61
CA GLY A 176 4.96 8.32 9.31
C GLY A 176 5.85 7.62 8.28
N GLU A 177 5.68 8.04 7.02
CA GLU A 177 6.43 7.52 5.87
C GLU A 177 7.39 8.57 5.29
N GLU A 178 8.42 8.09 4.59
CA GLU A 178 9.32 8.87 3.74
C GLU A 178 9.23 8.38 2.30
N TYR A 179 9.11 9.32 1.38
CA TYR A 179 8.99 9.11 -0.04
C TYR A 179 10.26 9.51 -0.75
N THR A 180 10.76 8.61 -1.60
CA THR A 180 11.77 8.94 -2.60
C THR A 180 11.06 9.37 -3.87
N ILE A 181 11.16 10.66 -4.20
CA ILE A 181 10.51 11.29 -5.36
C ILE A 181 11.55 12.01 -6.22
N GLU A 182 11.15 12.37 -7.43
CA GLU A 182 11.91 13.22 -8.33
C GLU A 182 11.33 14.65 -8.27
N ASP A 183 12.20 15.61 -7.99
CA ASP A 183 11.86 17.03 -7.90
C ASP A 183 11.68 17.66 -9.31
N ASP A 184 11.22 18.92 -9.39
CA ASP A 184 11.00 19.61 -10.67
C ASP A 184 12.29 19.82 -11.49
N ILE A 185 13.45 19.71 -10.84
CA ILE A 185 14.78 19.81 -11.43
C ILE A 185 15.31 18.41 -11.85
N GLY A 186 14.53 17.35 -11.69
CA GLY A 186 14.96 15.98 -11.96
C GLY A 186 15.90 15.41 -10.89
N ARG A 187 15.92 16.01 -9.70
CA ARG A 187 16.74 15.55 -8.57
C ARG A 187 15.96 14.56 -7.73
N ILE A 188 16.62 13.48 -7.35
CA ILE A 188 16.03 12.48 -6.47
C ILE A 188 16.16 12.97 -5.03
N ILE A 189 15.03 13.16 -4.37
CA ILE A 189 14.96 13.64 -3.00
C ILE A 189 14.15 12.66 -2.14
N THR A 190 14.54 12.56 -0.86
CA THR A 190 13.76 11.85 0.16
C THR A 190 13.04 12.88 1.00
N VAL A 191 11.72 12.79 1.05
CA VAL A 191 10.84 13.77 1.71
C VAL A 191 9.85 13.03 2.59
N SER A 192 9.45 13.63 3.72
CA SER A 192 8.42 13.03 4.56
C SER A 192 7.02 13.15 3.96
N ASP A 193 6.14 12.21 4.32
CA ASP A 193 4.72 12.19 3.97
C ASP A 193 3.96 13.44 4.43
N ASP A 194 4.45 14.14 5.46
CA ASP A 194 3.77 15.28 6.09
C ASP A 194 3.36 16.39 5.10
N TYR A 195 4.09 16.54 3.97
CA TYR A 195 3.85 17.56 2.96
C TYR A 195 2.99 17.10 1.77
N PHE A 196 2.54 15.84 1.78
CA PHE A 196 1.89 15.22 0.64
C PHE A 196 0.51 14.68 0.98
N VAL A 197 -0.30 14.60 -0.06
CA VAL A 197 -1.64 14.03 0.00
C VAL A 197 -1.72 12.96 -1.10
N PRO A 198 -2.32 11.77 -0.84
CA PRO A 198 -2.48 10.76 -1.88
C PRO A 198 -3.22 11.31 -3.10
N ALA A 199 -2.68 11.14 -4.30
CA ALA A 199 -3.33 11.64 -5.52
C ALA A 199 -4.67 10.92 -5.83
N ASN A 200 -4.93 9.80 -5.16
CA ASN A 200 -6.12 8.96 -5.33
C ASN A 200 -7.26 9.31 -4.37
N ILE A 201 -7.27 10.49 -3.75
CA ILE A 201 -8.44 10.96 -3.01
C ILE A 201 -9.54 11.29 -4.03
N ASN A 202 -10.18 10.23 -4.52
CA ASN A 202 -11.56 10.33 -4.95
C ASN A 202 -12.34 10.60 -3.67
N LEU A 203 -12.68 11.87 -3.41
CA LEU A 203 -13.67 12.20 -2.41
C LEU A 203 -14.90 11.33 -2.72
N VAL A 204 -15.30 10.48 -1.77
CA VAL A 204 -16.43 9.55 -1.97
C VAL A 204 -17.68 10.33 -2.41
N ALA A 205 -17.80 11.59 -1.96
CA ALA A 205 -18.82 12.54 -2.39
C ALA A 205 -18.82 12.85 -3.90
N ASP A 206 -17.68 12.93 -4.59
CA ASP A 206 -17.64 13.25 -6.03
C ASP A 206 -18.25 12.13 -6.89
N LYS A 207 -18.09 10.88 -6.43
CA LYS A 207 -18.61 9.70 -7.12
C LYS A 207 -20.11 9.52 -6.91
N GLU A 208 -20.64 9.99 -5.79
CA GLU A 208 -22.08 9.96 -5.48
C GLU A 208 -22.82 11.18 -6.01
N LEU A 209 -22.18 12.35 -6.11
CA LEU A 209 -22.84 13.62 -6.43
C LEU A 209 -22.49 14.22 -7.81
N ASN A 210 -21.68 13.56 -8.65
CA ASN A 210 -21.32 14.04 -9.99
C ASN A 210 -20.72 15.48 -10.03
N PHE A 211 -20.07 15.96 -8.95
CA PHE A 211 -19.57 17.34 -8.88
C PHE A 211 -18.55 17.70 -9.98
N THR A 212 -17.78 16.73 -10.46
CA THR A 212 -16.68 16.98 -11.41
C THR A 212 -17.03 16.73 -12.87
N LYS A 213 -18.28 16.36 -13.20
CA LYS A 213 -18.74 16.45 -14.59
C LYS A 213 -18.83 17.94 -14.93
N LYS A 214 -17.84 18.45 -15.65
CA LYS A 214 -18.02 19.65 -16.48
C LYS A 214 -19.23 19.35 -17.36
N GLN A 215 -20.38 19.88 -16.97
CA GLN A 215 -21.56 19.93 -17.80
C GLN A 215 -21.10 20.65 -19.06
N GLU A 216 -20.98 19.93 -20.17
CA GLU A 216 -20.88 20.56 -21.48
C GLU A 216 -22.16 21.36 -21.63
N VAL A 217 -22.07 22.66 -21.38
CA VAL A 217 -23.15 23.60 -21.64
C VAL A 217 -23.40 23.51 -23.14
N PRO A 218 -24.56 23.01 -23.59
CA PRO A 218 -24.93 23.16 -24.98
C PRO A 218 -24.99 24.66 -25.23
N SER A 219 -24.27 25.13 -26.24
CA SER A 219 -24.08 26.53 -26.57
C SER A 219 -25.34 27.15 -27.19
N ASP A 220 -26.51 26.98 -26.57
CA ASP A 220 -27.74 27.64 -26.98
C ASP A 220 -28.46 28.19 -25.75
N ASN A 221 -28.38 29.51 -25.64
CA ASN A 221 -29.21 30.43 -24.86
C ASN A 221 -30.54 29.84 -24.36
N LEU A 222 -30.72 29.74 -23.03
CA LEU A 222 -31.80 30.41 -22.29
C LEU A 222 -31.65 30.09 -20.79
N LEU A 223 -31.34 31.12 -19.98
CA LEU A 223 -31.47 31.05 -18.53
C LEU A 223 -32.96 31.09 -18.17
N PHE A 224 -33.53 29.95 -17.80
CA PHE A 224 -34.86 29.87 -17.20
C PHE A 224 -34.71 29.96 -15.68
N TRP A 225 -35.02 31.13 -15.12
CA TRP A 225 -35.30 31.27 -13.68
C TRP A 225 -36.77 30.87 -13.48
N SER A 226 -37.02 29.63 -13.06
CA SER A 226 -38.34 29.24 -12.59
C SER A 226 -38.61 29.95 -11.26
N SER A 227 -39.48 30.95 -11.29
CA SER A 227 -40.11 31.54 -10.11
C SER A 227 -40.98 30.49 -9.44
N GLU A 228 -40.58 30.04 -8.25
CA GLU A 228 -41.44 29.24 -7.37
C GLU A 228 -42.64 30.07 -6.94
N GLU A 229 -43.81 29.44 -7.08
CA GLU A 229 -45.13 29.94 -6.78
C GLU A 229 -45.30 30.20 -5.28
N ASP A 230 -45.81 31.39 -4.98
CA ASP A 230 -46.56 31.83 -3.81
C ASP A 230 -46.69 30.83 -2.64
N LEU A 231 -45.71 30.89 -1.72
CA LEU A 231 -45.92 30.50 -0.34
C LEU A 231 -46.82 31.57 0.33
N ASP A 232 -48.06 31.17 0.59
CA ASP A 232 -49.10 31.92 1.29
C ASP A 232 -48.64 32.32 2.71
N VAL A 233 -48.04 33.51 2.84
CA VAL A 233 -47.67 34.10 4.14
C VAL A 233 -48.85 34.95 4.65
N PRO A 234 -49.48 34.60 5.78
CA PRO A 234 -50.60 35.38 6.30
C PRO A 234 -50.14 36.73 6.85
N ASP A 235 -50.78 37.80 6.39
CA ASP A 235 -50.47 39.20 6.74
C ASP A 235 -51.13 39.59 8.08
N ILE A 236 -50.32 39.68 9.16
CA ILE A 236 -50.79 39.86 10.55
C ILE A 236 -51.01 41.35 10.90
N ARG A 237 -51.45 42.20 9.97
CA ARG A 237 -51.69 43.62 10.27
C ARG A 237 -52.96 44.19 9.67
N LYS A 238 -54.12 43.61 10.00
CA LYS A 238 -55.39 44.36 10.07
C LYS A 238 -56.25 43.87 11.24
N ALA A 239 -55.89 44.29 12.44
CA ALA A 239 -56.83 44.37 13.56
C ALA A 239 -57.31 45.82 13.64
N THR A 240 -58.61 46.00 13.44
CA THR A 240 -59.36 47.18 13.91
C THR A 240 -60.10 46.76 15.17
#